data_AF-A0A3M2BEK4-F1
#
_entry.id   AF-A0A3M2BEK4-F1
#
_cell.length_a   1.000
_cell.length_b   1.000
_cell.length_c   1.000
_cell.angle_alpha   90.00
_cell.angle_beta   90.00
_cell.angle_gamma   90.00
#
_symmetry.space_group_name_H-M   'P 1'
#
loop_
_entity.id
_entity.type
_entity.pdbx_description
1 polymer ?
#
loop_
_entity_poly.entity_id
_entity_poly.type
_entity_poly.pdbx_seq_one_letter_code
_entity_poly.pdbx_strand_id
1 'polypeptide(L)'
;MPTRLRRLAPALLATLPAFAVLAYFIHLWGGVVVPRYQQGHHGGYHGWNPATAAFFLSIVGSLVPFYAGFVWDGLRRLMRTPMVLAGVILLAVVLTVVPETTYDASVGRKSGLWNLVKVAPVIADHTSLVLLILAPLGAVGLASLLAQVRARAGWIYLGAMVAFVAAQTASPQLWQRYHEPFVLMVLALMCAEAVGPGRASAHGLVRTWRIAGPMLLGVAMGGLTVWTLATSREARSLDTGDFQRSVEFEPLRSGDDSADKVH
;
A
#
# COMPACT_ATOMS: atom_id res chain seq x y z
N MET A 1 18.22 -37.55 -6.04
CA MET A 1 17.88 -36.10 -6.10
C MET A 1 18.38 -35.40 -4.85
N PRO A 2 18.95 -34.18 -4.95
CA PRO A 2 19.30 -33.36 -3.80
C PRO A 2 18.06 -33.14 -2.91
N THR A 3 18.21 -33.21 -1.59
CA THR A 3 17.12 -33.04 -0.60
C THR A 3 16.33 -31.74 -0.78
N ARG A 4 16.97 -30.69 -1.32
CA ARG A 4 16.33 -29.42 -1.67
C ARG A 4 15.35 -29.54 -2.84
N LEU A 5 15.70 -30.27 -3.90
CA LEU A 5 14.84 -30.48 -5.07
C LEU A 5 13.55 -31.22 -4.67
N ARG A 6 13.69 -32.23 -3.80
CA ARG A 6 12.56 -33.02 -3.29
C ARG A 6 11.60 -32.18 -2.43
N ARG A 7 12.07 -31.12 -1.77
CA ARG A 7 11.23 -30.18 -1.02
C ARG A 7 10.64 -29.07 -1.90
N LEU A 8 11.34 -28.69 -2.96
CA LEU A 8 10.86 -27.69 -3.92
C LEU A 8 9.71 -28.22 -4.76
N ALA A 9 9.79 -29.48 -5.20
CA ALA A 9 8.76 -30.12 -6.02
C ALA A 9 7.34 -30.00 -5.44
N PRO A 10 7.03 -30.41 -4.19
CA PRO A 10 5.69 -30.24 -3.64
C PRO A 10 5.29 -28.78 -3.47
N ALA A 11 6.24 -27.86 -3.23
CA ALA A 11 5.94 -26.44 -3.15
C ALA A 11 5.51 -25.86 -4.51
N LEU A 12 6.18 -26.25 -5.60
CA LEU A 12 5.81 -25.87 -6.96
C LEU A 12 4.49 -26.53 -7.38
N LEU A 13 4.28 -27.80 -7.04
CA LEU A 13 3.01 -28.49 -7.32
C LEU A 13 1.85 -27.81 -6.57
N ALA A 14 2.09 -27.34 -5.34
CA ALA A 14 1.09 -26.63 -4.55
C ALA A 14 0.69 -25.26 -5.14
N THR A 15 1.51 -24.64 -6.00
CA THR A 15 1.15 -23.39 -6.68
C THR A 15 0.41 -23.60 -7.99
N LEU A 16 0.46 -24.81 -8.58
CA LEU A 16 -0.21 -25.11 -9.85
C LEU A 16 -1.72 -24.78 -9.85
N PRO A 17 -2.52 -25.08 -8.81
CA PRO A 17 -3.92 -24.71 -8.80
C PRO A 17 -4.15 -23.20 -8.92
N ALA A 18 -3.30 -22.39 -8.27
CA ALA A 18 -3.40 -20.93 -8.37
C ALA A 18 -3.09 -20.43 -9.79
N PHE A 19 -2.05 -20.98 -10.42
CA PHE A 19 -1.73 -20.66 -11.82
C PHE A 19 -2.80 -21.14 -12.80
N ALA A 20 -3.40 -22.31 -12.56
CA ALA A 20 -4.48 -22.83 -13.39
C ALA A 20 -5.73 -21.94 -13.30
N VAL A 21 -6.09 -21.49 -12.10
CA VAL A 21 -7.20 -20.54 -11.89
C VAL A 21 -6.90 -19.21 -12.58
N LEU A 22 -5.67 -18.69 -12.46
CA LEU A 22 -5.28 -17.45 -13.13
C LEU A 22 -5.35 -17.60 -14.66
N ALA A 23 -4.81 -18.68 -15.22
CA ALA A 23 -4.86 -18.96 -16.66
C ALA A 23 -6.30 -19.09 -17.16
N TYR A 24 -7.17 -19.77 -16.39
CA TYR A 24 -8.58 -19.88 -16.68
C TYR A 24 -9.27 -18.51 -16.74
N PHE A 25 -9.01 -17.62 -15.78
CA PHE A 25 -9.57 -16.27 -15.80
C PHE A 25 -9.02 -15.41 -16.95
N ILE A 26 -7.72 -15.50 -17.24
CA ILE A 26 -7.12 -14.80 -18.39
C ILE A 26 -7.81 -15.22 -19.69
N HIS A 27 -8.05 -16.52 -19.86
CA HIS A 27 -8.78 -17.04 -21.00
C HIS A 27 -10.23 -16.53 -21.03
N LEU A 28 -10.96 -16.60 -19.91
CA LEU A 28 -12.35 -16.14 -19.80
C LEU A 28 -12.51 -14.65 -20.08
N TRP A 29 -11.54 -13.84 -19.67
CA TRP A 29 -11.58 -12.38 -19.84
C TRP A 29 -11.04 -11.90 -21.19
N GLY A 30 -10.43 -12.80 -21.98
CA GLY A 30 -9.69 -12.41 -23.19
C GLY A 30 -8.46 -11.56 -22.89
N GLY A 31 -7.89 -11.64 -21.70
CA GLY A 31 -6.76 -10.82 -21.24
C GLY A 31 -6.55 -10.85 -19.73
N VAL A 32 -5.55 -10.12 -19.24
CA VAL A 32 -5.22 -10.03 -17.79
C VAL A 32 -6.13 -9.08 -17.00
N VAL A 33 -7.08 -8.43 -17.67
CA VAL A 33 -8.01 -7.46 -17.09
C VAL A 33 -9.44 -7.93 -17.33
N VAL A 34 -10.28 -7.88 -16.30
CA VAL A 34 -11.71 -8.26 -16.41
C VAL A 34 -12.41 -7.40 -17.50
N PRO A 35 -13.30 -7.96 -18.34
CA PRO A 35 -13.91 -7.24 -19.46
C PRO A 35 -14.54 -5.90 -19.10
N ARG A 36 -15.18 -5.81 -17.93
CA ARG A 36 -15.78 -4.56 -17.42
C ARG A 36 -14.78 -3.41 -17.28
N TYR A 37 -13.51 -3.72 -17.01
CA TYR A 37 -12.44 -2.73 -16.85
C TYR A 37 -11.69 -2.42 -18.15
N GLN A 38 -11.88 -3.25 -19.19
CA GLN A 38 -11.35 -3.02 -20.54
C GLN A 38 -12.12 -1.90 -21.26
N GLN A 39 -13.44 -1.81 -21.08
CA GLN A 39 -14.32 -0.90 -21.82
C GLN A 39 -14.57 0.47 -21.15
N GLY A 40 -13.91 0.74 -20.03
CA GLY A 40 -13.60 2.13 -19.64
C GLY A 40 -14.74 3.07 -19.24
N HIS A 41 -15.76 2.64 -18.49
CA HIS A 41 -16.73 3.58 -17.87
C HIS A 41 -16.08 4.62 -16.90
N HIS A 42 -14.80 4.46 -16.56
CA HIS A 42 -14.01 5.44 -15.80
C HIS A 42 -12.65 5.76 -16.47
N GLY A 43 -12.59 5.75 -17.81
CA GLY A 43 -11.38 6.08 -18.57
C GLY A 43 -10.45 4.90 -18.90
N GLY A 44 -10.90 3.67 -18.64
CA GLY A 44 -10.12 2.44 -18.86
C GLY A 44 -9.02 2.26 -17.82
N TYR A 45 -8.82 1.03 -17.33
CA TYR A 45 -7.71 0.71 -16.44
C TYR A 45 -6.42 0.49 -17.25
N HIS A 46 -6.07 1.48 -18.08
CA HIS A 46 -4.85 1.45 -18.86
C HIS A 46 -3.75 2.18 -18.09
N GLY A 47 -2.54 1.60 -18.10
CA GLY A 47 -1.37 2.17 -17.46
C GLY A 47 -0.98 1.46 -16.17
N TRP A 48 -0.07 2.11 -15.46
CA TRP A 48 0.65 1.60 -14.30
C TRP A 48 0.99 2.78 -13.41
N ASN A 49 1.06 2.56 -12.09
CA ASN A 49 1.32 3.62 -11.13
C ASN A 49 2.68 3.41 -10.44
N PRO A 50 3.75 4.05 -10.91
CA PRO A 50 5.10 3.82 -10.37
C PRO A 50 5.27 4.36 -8.94
N ALA A 51 4.34 5.20 -8.44
CA ALA A 51 4.34 5.68 -7.05
C ALA A 51 3.90 4.62 -6.03
N THR A 52 3.47 3.44 -6.47
CA THR A 52 2.92 2.38 -5.62
C THR A 52 3.87 1.97 -4.50
N ALA A 53 5.17 1.84 -4.79
CA ALA A 53 6.16 1.45 -3.78
C ALA A 53 6.31 2.52 -2.68
N ALA A 54 6.42 3.80 -3.05
CA ALA A 54 6.48 4.91 -2.10
C ALA A 54 5.20 5.00 -1.26
N PHE A 55 4.04 4.83 -1.90
CA PHE A 55 2.75 4.87 -1.22
C PHE A 55 2.59 3.71 -0.24
N PHE A 56 2.94 2.49 -0.64
CA PHE A 56 2.98 1.32 0.24
C PHE A 56 3.87 1.57 1.46
N LEU A 57 5.11 2.01 1.24
CA LEU A 57 6.04 2.33 2.33
C LEU A 57 5.52 3.46 3.21
N SER A 58 4.80 4.43 2.66
CA SER A 58 4.25 5.53 3.45
C SER A 58 3.07 5.10 4.33
N ILE A 59 2.23 4.16 3.86
CA ILE A 59 1.22 3.51 4.71
C ILE A 59 1.89 2.73 5.83
N VAL A 60 2.97 2.02 5.54
CA VAL A 60 3.73 1.35 6.61
C VAL A 60 4.31 2.39 7.58
N GLY A 61 4.87 3.49 7.08
CA GLY A 61 5.44 4.57 7.88
C GLY A 61 4.45 5.27 8.79
N SER A 62 3.18 5.43 8.36
CA SER A 62 2.14 5.99 9.21
C SER A 62 1.68 5.03 10.31
N LEU A 63 1.81 3.72 10.10
CA LEU A 63 1.40 2.69 11.05
C LEU A 63 2.53 2.28 12.02
N VAL A 64 3.79 2.32 11.59
CA VAL A 64 4.97 1.93 12.38
C VAL A 64 5.04 2.56 13.80
N PRO A 65 4.65 3.82 14.04
CA PRO A 65 4.62 4.38 15.40
C PRO A 65 3.78 3.54 16.38
N PHE A 66 2.64 3.00 15.95
CA PHE A 66 1.80 2.11 16.76
C PHE A 66 2.43 0.74 17.01
N TYR A 67 3.46 0.37 16.25
CA TYR A 67 4.23 -0.87 16.42
C TYR A 67 5.64 -0.62 16.95
N ALA A 68 5.97 0.59 17.41
CA ALA A 68 7.34 0.97 17.76
C ALA A 68 7.99 0.06 18.82
N GLY A 69 7.19 -0.55 19.71
CA GLY A 69 7.67 -1.45 20.75
C GLY A 69 8.19 -2.78 20.19
N PHE A 70 7.68 -3.19 19.03
CA PHE A 70 8.18 -4.35 18.28
C PHE A 70 9.35 -3.97 17.37
N VAL A 71 9.35 -2.77 16.81
CA VAL A 71 10.38 -2.28 15.89
C VAL A 71 11.71 -1.99 16.62
N TRP A 72 11.64 -1.57 17.88
CA TRP A 72 12.77 -1.01 18.64
C TRP A 72 14.04 -1.86 18.66
N ASP A 73 13.93 -3.16 18.97
CA ASP A 73 15.11 -4.03 19.07
C ASP A 73 15.78 -4.24 17.71
N GLY A 74 14.98 -4.33 16.65
CA GLY A 74 15.45 -4.37 15.27
C GLY A 74 16.11 -3.08 14.83
N LEU A 75 15.53 -1.93 15.21
CA LEU A 75 16.09 -0.61 14.93
C LEU A 75 17.47 -0.46 15.58
N ARG A 76 17.62 -0.85 16.86
CA ARG A 76 18.92 -0.85 17.55
C ARG A 76 19.96 -1.72 16.84
N ARG A 77 19.57 -2.86 16.26
CA ARG A 77 20.47 -3.69 15.44
C ARG A 77 20.86 -2.98 14.16
N LEU A 78 19.89 -2.38 13.47
CA LEU A 78 20.10 -1.69 12.21
C LEU A 78 21.02 -0.47 12.36
N MET A 79 20.90 0.27 13.47
CA MET A 79 21.79 1.38 13.82
C MET A 79 23.25 0.96 14.03
N ARG A 80 23.53 -0.31 14.34
CA ARG A 80 24.90 -0.85 14.43
C ARG A 80 25.46 -1.23 13.05
N THR A 81 24.63 -1.24 12.02
CA THR A 81 25.01 -1.51 10.63
C THR A 81 24.65 -0.29 9.77
N PRO A 82 25.36 0.85 9.93
CA PRO A 82 24.97 2.13 9.34
C PRO A 82 24.85 2.09 7.82
N MET A 83 25.66 1.26 7.14
CA MET A 83 25.56 1.08 5.69
C MET A 83 24.24 0.45 5.26
N VAL A 84 23.71 -0.51 6.02
CA VAL A 84 22.42 -1.13 5.73
C VAL A 84 21.29 -0.13 6.00
N LEU A 85 21.36 0.61 7.11
CA LEU A 85 20.39 1.67 7.43
C LEU A 85 20.36 2.74 6.33
N ALA A 86 21.53 3.24 5.93
CA ALA A 86 21.67 4.22 4.86
C ALA A 86 21.12 3.68 3.54
N GLY A 87 21.43 2.42 3.19
CA GLY A 87 20.90 1.77 2.00
C GLY A 87 19.37 1.65 1.99
N VAL A 88 18.75 1.30 3.13
CA VAL A 88 17.29 1.23 3.29
C VAL A 88 16.64 2.61 3.12
N ILE A 89 17.20 3.63 3.77
CA ILE A 89 16.71 5.01 3.66
C ILE A 89 16.85 5.52 2.23
N LEU A 90 18.03 5.34 1.63
CA LEU A 90 18.32 5.76 0.27
C LEU A 90 17.38 5.09 -0.74
N LEU A 91 17.15 3.78 -0.61
CA LEU A 91 16.20 3.06 -1.46
C LEU A 91 14.79 3.64 -1.33
N ALA A 92 14.30 3.90 -0.12
CA ALA A 92 12.99 4.50 0.08
C ALA A 92 12.87 5.91 -0.50
N VAL A 93 13.93 6.73 -0.36
CA VAL A 93 14.00 8.06 -0.98
C VAL A 93 13.97 7.95 -2.50
N VAL A 94 14.78 7.07 -3.11
CA VAL A 94 14.77 6.84 -4.56
C VAL A 94 13.40 6.40 -5.05
N LEU A 95 12.77 5.43 -4.36
CA LEU A 95 11.42 4.95 -4.69
C LEU A 95 10.34 6.04 -4.58
N THR A 96 10.62 7.14 -3.86
CA THR A 96 9.68 8.26 -3.66
C THR A 96 9.95 9.44 -4.60
N VAL A 97 11.22 9.71 -4.89
CA VAL A 97 11.66 10.86 -5.70
C VAL A 97 11.60 10.54 -7.20
N VAL A 98 11.89 9.30 -7.60
CA VAL A 98 11.89 8.92 -9.03
C VAL A 98 10.49 8.96 -9.65
N PRO A 99 9.45 8.35 -9.06
CA PRO A 99 8.10 8.50 -9.58
C PRO A 99 7.48 9.82 -9.15
N GLU A 100 6.57 10.35 -9.96
CA GLU A 100 5.72 11.46 -9.56
C GLU A 100 4.81 11.03 -8.39
N THR A 101 4.75 11.82 -7.31
CA THR A 101 4.01 11.51 -6.08
C THR A 101 3.06 12.64 -5.66
N THR A 102 2.55 13.42 -6.60
CA THR A 102 1.55 14.50 -6.36
C THR A 102 0.16 13.95 -5.97
N TYR A 103 -0.77 14.80 -5.54
CA TYR A 103 -2.14 14.41 -5.14
C TYR A 103 -3.16 14.38 -6.29
N ASP A 104 -2.72 14.37 -7.56
CA ASP A 104 -3.63 14.48 -8.69
C ASP A 104 -4.63 13.31 -8.75
N ALA A 105 -5.92 13.64 -8.59
CA ALA A 105 -7.01 12.69 -8.61
C ALA A 105 -7.28 12.11 -10.00
N SER A 106 -6.84 12.81 -11.06
CA SER A 106 -6.98 12.39 -12.46
C SER A 106 -6.17 11.12 -12.74
N VAL A 107 -4.99 11.00 -12.12
CA VAL A 107 -4.11 9.82 -12.21
C VAL A 107 -4.41 8.74 -11.17
N GLY A 108 -5.64 8.72 -10.64
CA GLY A 108 -6.13 7.64 -9.77
C GLY A 108 -5.63 7.67 -8.33
N ARG A 109 -5.04 8.78 -7.88
CA ARG A 109 -4.60 9.00 -6.49
C ARG A 109 -5.75 9.58 -5.67
N LYS A 110 -6.50 8.71 -4.99
CA LYS A 110 -7.74 9.08 -4.29
C LYS A 110 -7.75 8.60 -2.84
N SER A 111 -8.28 9.44 -1.95
CA SER A 111 -8.60 9.18 -0.53
C SER A 111 -7.41 8.91 0.41
N GLY A 112 -7.70 8.84 1.71
CA GLY A 112 -6.77 8.41 2.75
C GLY A 112 -5.53 9.30 2.84
N LEU A 113 -4.36 8.69 2.72
CA LEU A 113 -3.05 9.34 2.77
C LEU A 113 -2.89 10.45 1.72
N TRP A 114 -3.56 10.36 0.57
CA TRP A 114 -3.53 11.43 -0.43
C TRP A 114 -4.16 12.74 0.05
N ASN A 115 -5.09 12.69 1.01
CA ASN A 115 -5.62 13.92 1.64
C ASN A 115 -4.56 14.60 2.51
N LEU A 116 -3.65 13.82 3.12
CA LEU A 116 -2.49 14.38 3.83
C LEU A 116 -1.46 14.94 2.85
N VAL A 117 -1.27 14.31 1.68
CA VAL A 117 -0.42 14.86 0.62
C VAL A 117 -0.92 16.22 0.14
N LYS A 118 -2.25 16.37 -0.04
CA LYS A 118 -2.87 17.60 -0.52
C LYS A 118 -2.63 18.81 0.37
N VAL A 119 -2.46 18.61 1.68
CA VAL A 119 -2.25 19.72 2.64
C VAL A 119 -0.77 20.07 2.85
N ALA A 120 0.16 19.29 2.30
CA ALA A 120 1.59 19.53 2.44
C ALA A 120 2.21 20.02 1.13
N PRO A 121 3.39 20.68 1.20
CA PRO A 121 4.12 21.08 -0.01
C PRO A 121 4.48 19.90 -0.92
N VAL A 122 4.43 20.17 -2.22
CA VAL A 122 4.99 19.30 -3.27
C VAL A 122 6.27 19.97 -3.76
N ILE A 123 7.38 19.25 -3.67
CA ILE A 123 8.70 19.75 -4.10
C ILE A 123 8.78 19.64 -5.62
N ALA A 124 9.05 20.77 -6.27
CA ALA A 124 9.18 20.90 -7.72
C ALA A 124 7.99 20.32 -8.49
N ASP A 125 6.77 20.47 -7.96
CA ASP A 125 5.51 19.94 -8.52
C ASP A 125 5.54 18.43 -8.81
N HIS A 126 6.47 17.69 -8.19
CA HIS A 126 6.73 16.28 -8.49
C HIS A 126 6.68 15.40 -7.24
N THR A 127 7.37 15.81 -6.17
CA THR A 127 7.61 14.94 -5.00
C THR A 127 6.82 15.40 -3.78
N SER A 128 5.95 14.54 -3.25
CA SER A 128 5.23 14.84 -1.99
C SER A 128 6.16 14.81 -0.79
N LEU A 129 6.20 15.91 -0.03
CA LEU A 129 6.95 15.97 1.24
C LEU A 129 6.45 14.94 2.27
N VAL A 130 5.13 14.67 2.29
CA VAL A 130 4.54 13.65 3.18
C VAL A 130 5.09 12.26 2.87
N LEU A 131 5.07 11.84 1.60
CA LEU A 131 5.59 10.53 1.20
C LEU A 131 7.11 10.48 1.40
N LEU A 132 7.83 11.57 1.13
CA LEU A 132 9.29 11.65 1.31
C LEU A 132 9.72 11.42 2.76
N ILE A 133 8.86 11.73 3.73
CA ILE A 133 9.10 11.47 5.16
C ILE A 133 8.60 10.08 5.57
N LEU A 134 7.36 9.74 5.20
CA LEU A 134 6.72 8.50 5.65
C LEU A 134 7.32 7.25 5.00
N ALA A 135 7.73 7.30 3.73
CA ALA A 135 8.30 6.12 3.05
C ALA A 135 9.62 5.66 3.70
N PRO A 136 10.60 6.53 4.00
CA PRO A 136 11.78 6.14 4.77
C PRO A 136 11.45 5.59 6.16
N LEU A 137 10.50 6.20 6.88
CA LEU A 137 10.06 5.69 8.19
C LEU A 137 9.48 4.28 8.08
N GLY A 138 8.66 4.03 7.06
CA GLY A 138 8.09 2.72 6.78
C GLY A 138 9.15 1.68 6.40
N ALA A 139 10.10 2.06 5.54
CA ALA A 139 11.19 1.18 5.12
C ALA A 139 12.09 0.79 6.30
N VAL A 140 12.45 1.74 7.16
CA VAL A 140 13.21 1.48 8.39
C VAL A 140 12.41 0.61 9.36
N GLY A 141 11.11 0.86 9.51
CA GLY A 141 10.22 0.03 10.34
C GLY A 141 10.16 -1.43 9.85
N LEU A 142 9.99 -1.65 8.55
CA LEU A 142 10.01 -2.98 7.94
C LEU A 142 11.37 -3.65 8.08
N ALA A 143 12.46 -2.96 7.76
CA ALA A 143 13.82 -3.50 7.89
C ALA A 143 14.13 -3.91 9.34
N SER A 144 13.66 -3.13 10.30
CA SER A 144 13.80 -3.43 11.74
C SER A 144 13.01 -4.69 12.13
N LEU A 145 11.79 -4.88 11.63
CA LEU A 145 11.04 -6.11 11.88
C LEU A 145 11.67 -7.31 11.14
N LEU A 146 12.13 -7.12 9.91
CA LEU A 146 12.83 -8.15 9.12
C LEU A 146 14.13 -8.62 9.79
N ALA A 147 14.87 -7.71 10.44
CA ALA A 147 16.07 -8.02 11.21
C ALA A 147 15.81 -8.85 12.48
N GLN A 148 14.54 -9.03 12.85
CA GLN A 148 14.12 -9.80 14.01
C GLN A 148 13.48 -11.14 13.64
N VAL A 149 12.82 -11.26 12.49
CA VAL A 149 12.22 -12.54 12.08
C VAL A 149 13.29 -13.54 11.61
N ARG A 150 12.92 -14.82 11.54
CA ARG A 150 13.81 -15.86 11.00
C ARG A 150 14.09 -15.56 9.52
N ALA A 151 15.32 -15.75 9.05
CA ALA A 151 15.70 -15.44 7.67
C ALA A 151 14.73 -16.01 6.61
N ARG A 152 14.29 -17.26 6.78
CA ARG A 152 13.30 -17.89 5.89
C ARG A 152 11.96 -17.12 5.88
N ALA A 153 11.44 -16.77 7.06
CA ALA A 153 10.20 -16.01 7.16
C ALA A 153 10.38 -14.59 6.59
N GLY A 154 11.54 -13.97 6.84
CA GLY A 154 11.90 -12.68 6.26
C GLY A 154 11.83 -12.67 4.74
N TRP A 155 12.37 -13.70 4.07
CA TRP A 155 12.25 -13.84 2.61
C TRP A 155 10.81 -14.05 2.15
N ILE A 156 9.97 -14.74 2.93
CA ILE A 156 8.55 -14.92 2.61
C ILE A 156 7.82 -13.57 2.70
N TYR A 157 7.99 -12.82 3.79
CA TYR A 157 7.38 -11.49 3.94
C TYR A 157 7.88 -10.52 2.86
N LEU A 158 9.20 -10.48 2.63
CA LEU A 158 9.78 -9.60 1.60
C LEU A 158 9.27 -9.95 0.21
N GLY A 159 9.25 -11.24 -0.15
CA GLY A 159 8.72 -11.71 -1.42
C GLY A 159 7.23 -11.37 -1.58
N ALA A 160 6.43 -11.56 -0.53
CA ALA A 160 5.01 -11.20 -0.54
C ALA A 160 4.79 -9.69 -0.73
N MET A 161 5.55 -8.84 -0.02
CA MET A 161 5.46 -7.39 -0.17
C MET A 161 5.89 -6.91 -1.57
N VAL A 162 6.99 -7.45 -2.11
CA VAL A 162 7.46 -7.13 -3.46
C VAL A 162 6.43 -7.56 -4.51
N ALA A 163 5.91 -8.80 -4.41
CA ALA A 163 4.88 -9.29 -5.32
C ALA A 163 3.60 -8.47 -5.24
N PHE A 164 3.19 -8.08 -4.03
CA PHE A 164 2.02 -7.22 -3.79
C PHE A 164 2.22 -5.83 -4.42
N VAL A 165 3.35 -5.16 -4.16
CA VAL A 165 3.66 -3.86 -4.75
C VAL A 165 3.73 -3.94 -6.28
N ALA A 166 4.35 -4.99 -6.83
CA ALA A 166 4.42 -5.20 -8.27
C ALA A 166 3.02 -5.38 -8.89
N ALA A 167 2.16 -6.20 -8.26
CA ALA A 167 0.79 -6.39 -8.70
C ALA A 167 -0.02 -5.09 -8.65
N GLN A 168 0.11 -4.32 -7.57
CA GLN A 168 -0.57 -3.03 -7.40
C GLN A 168 -0.05 -1.96 -8.35
N THR A 169 1.23 -2.04 -8.76
CA THR A 169 1.82 -1.12 -9.76
C THR A 169 1.15 -1.29 -11.12
N ALA A 170 0.64 -2.48 -11.46
CA ALA A 170 -0.11 -2.71 -12.69
C ALA A 170 -1.54 -2.11 -12.67
N SER A 171 -1.93 -1.44 -11.59
CA SER A 171 -3.16 -0.66 -11.51
C SER A 171 -2.84 0.84 -11.59
N PRO A 172 -3.49 1.61 -12.49
CA PRO A 172 -3.36 3.08 -12.47
C PRO A 172 -3.97 3.69 -11.20
N GLN A 173 -4.95 2.99 -10.60
CA GLN A 173 -5.63 3.43 -9.38
C GLN A 173 -4.83 3.05 -8.13
N LEU A 174 -4.43 4.05 -7.34
CA LEU A 174 -3.59 3.87 -6.15
C LEU A 174 -4.36 4.26 -4.89
N TRP A 175 -5.29 3.38 -4.49
CA TRP A 175 -6.20 3.64 -3.37
C TRP A 175 -5.68 2.99 -2.09
N GLN A 176 -5.77 3.71 -0.96
CA GLN A 176 -5.30 3.22 0.35
C GLN A 176 -5.99 1.92 0.76
N ARG A 177 -7.30 1.80 0.55
CA ARG A 177 -8.11 0.64 0.97
C ARG A 177 -7.64 -0.70 0.39
N TYR A 178 -6.88 -0.69 -0.71
CA TYR A 178 -6.31 -1.91 -1.27
C TYR A 178 -4.98 -2.30 -0.64
N HIS A 179 -4.26 -1.35 -0.05
CA HIS A 179 -2.93 -1.54 0.52
C HIS A 179 -2.97 -1.76 2.04
N GLU A 180 -3.78 -0.97 2.73
CA GLU A 180 -3.84 -0.92 4.19
C GLU A 180 -4.16 -2.28 4.85
N PRO A 181 -5.16 -3.07 4.41
CA PRO A 181 -5.44 -4.37 5.02
C PRO A 181 -4.25 -5.33 4.93
N PHE A 182 -3.57 -5.34 3.78
CA PHE A 182 -2.38 -6.16 3.59
C PHE A 182 -1.22 -5.71 4.48
N VAL A 183 -0.98 -4.39 4.58
CA VAL A 183 0.04 -3.83 5.47
C VAL A 183 -0.23 -4.19 6.93
N LEU A 184 -1.47 -4.00 7.41
CA LEU A 184 -1.85 -4.33 8.80
C LEU A 184 -1.63 -5.81 9.11
N MET A 185 -2.02 -6.69 8.19
CA MET A 185 -1.82 -8.14 8.33
C MET A 185 -0.33 -8.50 8.38
N VAL A 186 0.48 -7.96 7.46
CA VAL A 186 1.94 -8.22 7.44
C VAL A 186 2.61 -7.71 8.72
N LEU A 187 2.29 -6.49 9.15
CA LEU A 187 2.84 -5.92 10.39
C LEU A 187 2.46 -6.78 11.61
N ALA A 188 1.20 -7.19 11.73
CA ALA A 188 0.75 -8.05 12.83
C ALA A 188 1.48 -9.40 12.86
N LEU A 189 1.60 -10.07 11.70
CA LEU A 189 2.29 -11.35 11.58
C LEU A 189 3.79 -11.23 11.90
N MET A 190 4.46 -10.20 11.36
CA MET A 190 5.87 -9.94 11.66
C MET A 190 6.08 -9.61 13.15
N CYS A 191 5.18 -8.86 13.78
CA CYS A 191 5.23 -8.57 15.21
C CYS A 191 5.05 -9.84 16.06
N ALA A 192 4.13 -10.73 15.68
CA ALA A 192 3.95 -12.02 16.35
C ALA A 192 5.23 -12.88 16.27
N GLU A 193 5.88 -12.93 15.10
CA GLU A 193 7.17 -13.61 14.95
C GLU A 193 8.34 -12.91 15.66
N ALA A 194 8.28 -11.58 15.81
CA ALA A 194 9.28 -10.80 16.52
C ALA A 194 9.35 -11.16 18.02
N VAL A 195 8.29 -11.70 18.62
CA VAL A 195 8.19 -12.05 20.05
C VAL A 195 8.49 -13.53 20.36
N GLY A 196 8.99 -14.31 19.39
CA GLY A 196 9.20 -15.75 19.56
C GLY A 196 10.03 -16.19 20.80
N PRO A 197 9.86 -17.45 21.27
CA PRO A 197 10.44 -17.95 22.52
C PRO A 197 11.96 -17.73 22.61
N GLY A 198 12.44 -17.34 23.80
CA GLY A 198 13.87 -17.19 24.08
C GLY A 198 14.48 -15.83 23.72
N ARG A 199 13.67 -14.84 23.36
CA ARG A 199 14.15 -13.46 23.18
C ARG A 199 14.12 -12.69 24.50
N ALA A 200 15.20 -11.96 24.77
CA ALA A 200 15.38 -11.19 26.00
C ALA A 200 14.19 -10.27 26.29
N SER A 201 13.81 -10.19 27.57
CA SER A 201 12.71 -9.32 28.02
C SER A 201 13.01 -7.87 27.67
N ALA A 202 12.09 -7.22 26.97
CA ALA A 202 12.17 -5.79 26.71
C ALA A 202 12.07 -4.98 28.03
N HIS A 203 12.70 -3.80 28.09
CA HIS A 203 12.54 -2.86 29.20
C HIS A 203 11.07 -2.41 29.33
N GLY A 204 10.66 -1.99 30.54
CA GLY A 204 9.26 -1.71 30.91
C GLY A 204 8.46 -0.90 29.88
N LEU A 205 8.99 0.24 29.44
CA LEU A 205 8.30 1.09 28.45
C LEU A 205 8.08 0.41 27.10
N VAL A 206 9.09 -0.31 26.60
CA VAL A 206 9.00 -1.04 25.32
C VAL A 206 7.95 -2.15 25.42
N ARG A 207 7.92 -2.85 26.57
CA ARG A 207 6.89 -3.87 26.85
C ARG A 207 5.49 -3.25 26.87
N THR A 208 5.31 -2.11 27.53
CA THR A 208 4.03 -1.39 27.55
C THR A 208 3.60 -0.99 26.14
N TRP A 209 4.51 -0.43 25.34
CA TRP A 209 4.18 0.04 23.99
C TRP A 209 3.88 -1.08 22.98
N ARG A 210 4.43 -2.29 23.19
CA ARG A 210 4.04 -3.50 22.42
C ARG A 210 2.56 -3.84 22.56
N ILE A 211 1.92 -3.43 23.66
CA ILE A 211 0.50 -3.67 23.91
C ILE A 211 -0.30 -2.42 23.59
N ALA A 212 0.08 -1.28 24.19
CA ALA A 212 -0.64 -0.02 24.07
C ALA A 212 -0.70 0.47 22.62
N GLY A 213 0.39 0.38 21.86
CA GLY A 213 0.46 0.88 20.49
C GLY A 213 -0.58 0.25 19.54
N PRO A 214 -0.59 -1.09 19.36
CA PRO A 214 -1.60 -1.75 18.51
C PRO A 214 -3.03 -1.59 19.05
N MET A 215 -3.21 -1.55 20.38
CA MET A 215 -4.53 -1.29 20.97
C MET A 215 -5.05 0.11 20.62
N LEU A 216 -4.20 1.14 20.72
CA LEU A 216 -4.56 2.50 20.34
C LEU A 216 -4.95 2.58 18.86
N LEU A 217 -4.21 1.90 17.98
CA LEU A 217 -4.56 1.81 16.57
C LEU A 217 -5.93 1.13 16.37
N GLY A 218 -6.17 0.00 17.03
CA GLY A 218 -7.44 -0.72 16.95
C GLY A 218 -8.62 0.12 17.45
N VAL A 219 -8.47 0.83 18.56
CA VAL A 219 -9.48 1.75 19.09
C VAL A 219 -9.72 2.91 18.11
N ALA A 220 -8.67 3.50 17.53
CA ALA A 220 -8.81 4.58 16.57
C ALA A 220 -9.55 4.13 15.29
N MET A 221 -9.19 2.98 14.73
CA MET A 221 -9.85 2.43 13.54
C MET A 221 -11.29 1.99 13.83
N GLY A 222 -11.55 1.37 14.98
CA GLY A 222 -12.89 1.03 15.43
C GLY A 222 -13.77 2.25 15.64
N GLY A 223 -13.23 3.29 16.28
CA GLY A 223 -13.90 4.58 16.48
C GLY A 223 -14.21 5.27 15.16
N LEU A 224 -13.27 5.29 14.21
CA LEU A 224 -13.49 5.82 12.86
C LEU A 224 -14.60 5.06 12.14
N THR A 225 -14.62 3.74 12.25
CA THR A 225 -15.66 2.90 11.64
C THR A 225 -17.04 3.22 12.21
N VAL A 226 -17.17 3.28 13.54
CA VAL A 226 -18.43 3.64 14.21
C VAL A 226 -18.87 5.04 13.82
N TRP A 227 -17.94 6.00 13.79
CA TRP A 227 -18.21 7.37 13.37
C TRP A 227 -18.71 7.42 11.92
N THR A 228 -18.05 6.73 11.01
CA THR A 228 -18.45 6.65 9.60
C THR A 228 -19.85 6.07 9.47
N LEU A 229 -20.18 5.00 10.21
CA LEU A 229 -21.53 4.40 10.20
C LEU A 229 -22.59 5.34 10.78
N ALA A 230 -22.27 6.06 11.86
CA ALA A 230 -23.20 6.97 12.53
C ALA A 230 -23.47 8.25 11.72
N THR A 231 -22.52 8.69 10.89
CA THR A 231 -22.60 9.94 10.12
C THR A 231 -22.83 9.74 8.63
N SER A 232 -22.66 8.52 8.12
CA SER A 232 -23.05 8.18 6.76
C SER A 232 -24.56 8.39 6.65
N ARG A 233 -24.98 9.42 5.91
CA ARG A 233 -26.37 9.54 5.49
C ARG A 233 -26.74 8.24 4.77
N GLU A 234 -27.95 7.72 5.01
CA GLU A 234 -28.49 6.65 4.19
C GLU A 234 -28.23 7.03 2.73
N ALA A 235 -27.66 6.10 1.97
CA ALA A 235 -27.69 6.19 0.53
C ALA A 235 -29.19 6.09 0.17
N ARG A 236 -29.92 7.22 0.27
CA ARG A 236 -31.26 7.39 -0.27
C ARG A 236 -31.13 6.80 -1.65
N SER A 237 -31.83 5.68 -1.84
CA SER A 237 -31.77 4.83 -3.03
C SER A 237 -31.37 5.71 -4.20
N LEU A 238 -30.14 5.55 -4.69
CA LEU A 238 -29.80 6.05 -6.00
C LEU A 238 -30.83 5.39 -6.88
N ASP A 239 -31.85 6.17 -7.24
CA ASP A 239 -32.94 5.71 -8.09
C ASP A 239 -32.22 5.07 -9.26
N THR A 240 -32.44 3.78 -9.50
CA THR A 240 -31.52 2.99 -10.34
C THR A 240 -31.42 3.52 -11.78
N GLY A 241 -32.23 4.52 -12.14
CA GLY A 241 -32.09 5.36 -13.34
C GLY A 241 -30.98 6.41 -13.31
N ASP A 242 -30.45 6.84 -12.15
CA ASP A 242 -29.43 7.90 -12.04
C ASP A 242 -28.00 7.41 -12.34
N PHE A 243 -27.78 6.09 -12.44
CA PHE A 243 -26.54 5.57 -13.04
C PHE A 243 -26.40 6.00 -14.51
N GLN A 244 -27.52 6.22 -15.23
CA GLN A 244 -27.49 6.83 -16.57
C GLN A 244 -27.13 8.33 -16.54
N ARG A 245 -27.43 9.06 -15.46
CA ARG A 245 -27.01 10.47 -15.32
C ARG A 245 -25.58 10.67 -14.88
N SER A 246 -24.89 9.64 -14.38
CA SER A 246 -23.43 9.73 -14.21
C SER A 246 -22.65 9.86 -15.53
N VAL A 247 -23.35 9.72 -16.67
CA VAL A 247 -22.84 10.05 -18.01
C VAL A 247 -22.85 11.58 -18.26
N GLU A 248 -23.67 12.35 -17.53
CA GLU A 248 -23.76 13.82 -17.61
C GLU A 248 -22.68 14.56 -16.79
N PHE A 249 -21.72 13.85 -16.17
CA PHE A 249 -20.40 14.45 -15.93
C PHE A 249 -19.63 14.51 -17.25
N GLU A 250 -20.23 15.17 -18.24
CA GLU A 250 -19.52 15.76 -19.36
C GLU A 250 -18.40 16.61 -18.77
N PRO A 251 -17.14 16.43 -19.19
CA PRO A 251 -16.11 17.38 -18.84
C PRO A 251 -16.61 18.72 -19.36
N LEU A 252 -16.58 19.75 -18.51
CA LEU A 252 -16.66 21.15 -18.90
C LEU A 252 -16.04 21.31 -20.27
N ARG A 253 -16.88 21.31 -21.30
CA ARG A 253 -16.49 21.50 -22.69
C ARG A 253 -15.94 22.91 -22.66
N SER A 254 -14.63 23.00 -22.68
CA SER A 254 -13.89 24.26 -22.79
C SER A 254 -14.58 25.04 -23.90
N GLY A 255 -15.22 26.14 -23.52
CA GLY A 255 -15.93 27.00 -24.44
C GLY A 255 -14.94 27.46 -25.51
N ASP A 256 -15.10 26.90 -26.70
CA ASP A 256 -14.41 27.31 -27.91
C ASP A 256 -15.45 27.84 -28.92
N ASP A 257 -16.39 28.64 -28.41
CA ASP A 257 -17.46 29.32 -29.17
C ASP A 257 -17.13 30.81 -29.39
N SER A 258 -15.86 31.17 -29.61
CA SER A 258 -15.49 32.58 -29.88
C SER A 258 -14.86 32.86 -31.25
N ALA A 259 -14.94 31.94 -32.21
CA ALA A 259 -14.45 32.14 -33.58
C ALA A 259 -15.58 32.06 -34.62
N ASP A 260 -16.56 32.97 -34.58
CA ASP A 260 -17.35 33.33 -35.77
C ASP A 260 -18.21 34.59 -35.57
N LYS A 261 -17.56 35.76 -35.47
CA LYS A 261 -18.16 37.06 -35.82
C LYS A 261 -17.09 38.06 -36.27
N VAL A 262 -16.76 38.04 -37.56
CA VAL A 262 -16.26 39.23 -38.27
C VAL A 262 -17.00 39.30 -39.61
N HIS A 263 -17.97 40.23 -39.67
CA HIS A 263 -18.42 40.89 -40.89
C HIS A 263 -17.64 42.20 -41.03
#